data_AF-V4AVZ2-F1
#
_entry.id   AF-V4AVZ2-F1
#
_cell.length_a   1.000
_cell.length_b   1.000
_cell.length_c   1.000
_cell.angle_alpha   90.00
_cell.angle_beta   90.00
_cell.angle_gamma   90.00
#
_symmetry.space_group_name_H-M   'P 1'
#
loop_
_entity.id
_entity.type
_entity.pdbx_description
1 polymer ?
#
loop_
_entity_poly.entity_id
_entity_poly.type
_entity_poly.pdbx_seq_one_letter_code
_entity_poly.pdbx_strand_id
1 'polypeptide(L)' 'FQVYMVVADYNQTSTDPEALRLVEGQYVEVIDKQRADSWLVRTKPSKTTPSKQGWVPSAYFD' A
#
# COMPACT_ATOMS: atom_id res chain seq x y z
N PHE A 1 2.59 -9.55 10.11
CA PHE A 1 2.88 -8.23 9.52
C PHE A 1 2.21 -7.15 10.35
N GLN A 2 2.71 -5.93 10.33
CA GLN A 2 2.04 -4.79 10.96
C GLN A 2 0.98 -4.25 10.00
N VAL A 3 -0.21 -3.97 10.52
CA VAL A 3 -1.33 -3.39 9.76
C VAL A 3 -1.32 -1.90 10.00
N TYR A 4 -1.39 -1.12 8.92
CA TYR A 4 -1.42 0.33 8.94
C TYR A 4 -2.68 0.83 8.26
N MET A 5 -3.18 1.97 8.72
CA MET A 5 -4.28 2.66 8.07
C MET A 5 -3.73 3.60 7.02
N VAL A 6 -4.36 3.59 5.85
CA VAL A 6 -4.08 4.56 4.80
C VAL A 6 -4.76 5.87 5.17
N VAL A 7 -3.99 6.97 5.27
CA VAL A 7 -4.51 8.29 5.66
C VAL A 7 -4.81 9.21 4.49
N ALA A 8 -4.52 8.79 3.25
CA ALA A 8 -4.88 9.52 2.05
C ALA A 8 -4.96 8.60 0.83
N ASP A 9 -5.77 8.96 -0.15
CA ASP A 9 -5.85 8.24 -1.43
C ASP A 9 -4.50 8.29 -2.18
N TYR A 10 -4.03 7.13 -2.62
CA TYR A 10 -2.83 7.03 -3.44
C TYR A 10 -3.17 6.31 -4.74
N ASN A 11 -3.02 7.01 -5.86
CA ASN A 11 -3.26 6.43 -7.19
C ASN A 11 -1.93 6.01 -7.81
N GLN A 12 -1.91 4.81 -8.40
CA GLN A 12 -0.78 4.35 -9.21
C GLN A 12 -0.48 5.39 -10.29
N THR A 13 0.66 6.05 -10.19
CA THR A 13 1.15 6.95 -11.24
C THR A 13 1.86 6.13 -12.31
N SER A 14 1.72 6.52 -13.58
CA SER A 14 2.33 5.78 -14.72
C SER A 14 3.85 5.68 -14.64
N THR A 15 4.49 6.45 -13.75
CA THR A 15 5.93 6.49 -13.54
C THR A 15 6.44 5.34 -12.67
N ASP A 16 5.57 4.72 -11.87
CA ASP A 16 5.96 3.62 -10.99
C ASP A 16 5.06 2.38 -11.22
N PRO A 17 5.50 1.41 -12.04
CA PRO A 17 4.72 0.22 -12.35
C PRO A 17 4.54 -0.71 -11.14
N GLU A 18 5.37 -0.56 -10.10
CA GLU A 18 5.27 -1.33 -8.86
C GLU A 18 4.46 -0.62 -7.77
N ALA A 19 3.95 0.59 -8.04
CA ALA A 19 3.06 1.27 -7.13
C ALA A 19 1.74 0.49 -6.98
N LEU A 20 1.07 0.63 -5.83
CA LEU A 20 -0.25 0.03 -5.60
C LEU A 20 -1.26 1.13 -5.27
N ARG A 21 -2.40 1.13 -5.97
CA ARG A 21 -3.49 2.06 -5.62
C ARG A 21 -4.03 1.75 -4.21
N LEU A 22 -4.07 2.78 -3.36
CA LEU A 22 -4.65 2.74 -2.02
C LEU A 22 -5.75 3.79 -1.88
N VAL A 23 -6.66 3.54 -0.95
CA VAL A 23 -7.78 4.43 -0.62
C VAL A 23 -7.70 4.83 0.85
N GLU A 24 -7.98 6.09 1.17
CA GLU A 24 -8.06 6.56 2.55
C GLU A 24 -9.03 5.71 3.39
N GLY A 25 -8.62 5.41 4.63
CA GLY A 25 -9.35 4.54 5.56
C GLY A 25 -9.20 3.04 5.27
N GLN A 26 -8.48 2.66 4.21
CA GLN A 26 -8.14 1.26 3.96
C GLN A 26 -7.06 0.76 4.92
N TYR A 27 -7.17 -0.48 5.37
CA TYR A 27 -6.11 -1.15 6.13
C TYR A 27 -5.26 -2.04 5.23
N VAL A 28 -3.94 -1.85 5.28
CA VAL A 28 -2.97 -2.65 4.52
C VAL A 28 -1.90 -3.25 5.42
N GLU A 29 -1.34 -4.36 4.99
CA GLU A 29 -0.24 -5.02 5.71
C GLU A 29 1.09 -4.57 5.13
N VAL A 30 1.95 -3.98 5.95
CA VAL A 30 3.32 -3.66 5.54
C VAL A 30 4.16 -4.94 5.57
N ILE A 31 4.65 -5.33 4.40
CA ILE A 31 5.46 -6.52 4.17
C ILE A 31 6.95 -6.20 4.37
N ASP A 32 7.40 -5.05 3.87
CA ASP A 32 8.80 -4.65 3.90
C ASP A 32 8.94 -3.11 4.05
N LYS A 33 9.95 -2.68 4.84
CA LYS A 33 10.28 -1.27 5.14
C LYS A 33 11.73 -0.92 4.78
N GLN A 34 12.37 -1.70 3.91
CA GLN A 34 13.79 -1.55 3.54
C GLN A 34 14.08 -0.19 2.89
N ARG A 35 13.10 0.42 2.23
CA ARG A 35 13.22 1.80 1.73
C ARG A 35 12.53 2.74 2.71
N ALA A 36 13.25 3.74 3.22
CA ALA A 36 12.69 4.68 4.20
C ALA A 36 11.57 5.55 3.60
N ASP A 37 11.70 5.84 2.32
CA ASP A 37 10.78 6.61 1.48
C ASP A 37 9.58 5.78 1.02
N SER A 38 9.74 4.47 0.78
CA SER A 38 8.68 3.60 0.23
C SER A 38 8.58 2.25 0.95
N TRP A 39 7.39 1.89 1.40
CA TRP A 39 7.13 0.61 2.05
C TRP A 39 6.40 -0.33 1.09
N LEU A 40 6.78 -1.61 1.10
CA LEU A 40 6.07 -2.64 0.36
C LEU A 40 4.84 -3.04 1.17
N VAL A 41 3.66 -2.75 0.64
CA VAL A 41 2.39 -3.05 1.31
C VAL A 41 1.60 -4.09 0.53
N ARG A 42 0.72 -4.79 1.25
CA ARG A 42 -0.20 -5.80 0.72
C ARG A 42 -1.63 -5.47 1.12
N THR A 43 -2.49 -5.46 0.12
CA THR A 43 -3.94 -5.36 0.33
C THR A 43 -4.53 -6.71 0.73
N LYS A 44 -5.51 -6.67 1.65
CA LYS A 44 -6.25 -7.87 2.03
C LYS A 44 -7.04 -8.39 0.82
N PRO A 45 -6.99 -9.71 0.53
CA PRO A 45 -7.82 -10.29 -0.51
C PRO A 45 -9.30 -10.13 -0.11
N SER A 46 -10.13 -9.72 -1.07
CA SER A 46 -11.59 -9.73 -0.93
C SER A 46 -12.16 -10.92 -1.72
N LYS A 47 -13.46 -11.24 -1.52
CA LYS A 47 -14.16 -12.31 -2.24
C LYS A 47 -13.98 -12.24 -3.76
N THR A 48 -13.77 -11.06 -4.32
CA THR A 48 -13.66 -10.80 -5.75
C THR A 48 -12.31 -10.23 -6.18
N THR A 49 -11.37 -10.01 -5.27
CA THR A 49 -10.10 -9.33 -5.58
C THR A 49 -8.93 -10.06 -4.93
N PRO A 50 -7.96 -10.55 -5.73
CA PRO A 50 -6.76 -11.17 -5.17
C PRO A 50 -5.95 -10.14 -4.38
N SER A 51 -5.16 -10.62 -3.42
CA SER A 51 -4.21 -9.77 -2.70
C SER A 51 -3.22 -9.17 -3.68
N LYS A 52 -3.09 -7.84 -3.70
CA LYS A 52 -2.09 -7.13 -4.49
C LYS A 52 -1.01 -6.56 -3.58
N GLN A 53 0.21 -6.54 -4.09
CA GLN A 53 1.38 -5.95 -3.42
C GLN A 53 1.96 -4.84 -4.28
N GLY A 54 2.51 -3.81 -3.63
CA GLY A 54 3.26 -2.77 -4.32
C GLY A 54 3.89 -1.78 -3.34
N TRP A 55 4.81 -0.99 -3.87
CA TRP A 55 5.54 0.02 -3.13
C TRP A 55 4.70 1.29 -3.01
N VAL A 56 4.59 1.82 -1.80
CA VAL A 56 3.82 3.03 -1.53
C VAL A 56 4.60 3.91 -0.56
N PRO A 57 4.60 5.24 -0.74
CA PRO A 57 5.36 6.10 0.15
C PRO A 57 4.88 5.98 1.60
N SER A 58 5.83 5.95 2.53
CA SER A 58 5.53 5.74 3.96
C SER A 58 4.68 6.88 4.56
N ALA A 59 4.70 8.05 3.94
CA ALA A 59 3.94 9.24 4.34
C ALA A 59 2.40 9.09 4.26
N TYR A 60 1.89 8.03 3.61
CA TYR A 60 0.46 7.77 3.46
C TYR A 60 -0.10 6.82 4.53
N PHE A 61 0.70 6.46 5.54
CA PHE A 61 0.32 5.54 6.60
C PHE A 61 0.43 6.18 7.99
N ASP A 62 -0.49 5.80 8.87
CA ASP A 62 -0.48 6.07 10.33
C ASP A 62 -0.56 4.75 11.12
#